data_AF-A0A957APR0-F1
#
_entry.id   AF-A0A957APR0-F1
#
_cell.length_a   1.000
_cell.length_b   1.000
_cell.length_c   1.000
_cell.angle_alpha   90.00
_cell.angle_beta   90.00
_cell.angle_gamma   90.00
#
_symmetry.space_group_name_H-M   'P 1'
#
loop_
_entity.id
_entity.type
_entity.pdbx_description
1 polymer ?
#
loop_
_entity_poly.entity_id
_entity_poly.type
_entity_poly.pdbx_seq_one_letter_code
_entity_poly.pdbx_strand_id
1 'polypeptide(L)' 'MRAFRSEGELAEWLNSHGHRRGAVATPQTVYELGRDWYADRLDVAYRPATAVQAEAIFARHGLTGGFWSLTG' A
#
# COMPACT_ATOMS: atom_id res chain seq x y z
N MET A 1 6.38 -3.75 -8.10
CA MET A 1 5.80 -2.39 -7.99
C MET A 1 6.37 -1.55 -9.13
N ARG A 2 5.54 -0.83 -9.88
CA ARG A 2 5.98 0.07 -10.98
C ARG A 2 5.66 1.51 -10.58
N ALA A 3 6.62 2.41 -10.73
CA ALA A 3 6.42 3.83 -10.52
C ALA A 3 6.04 4.52 -11.83
N PHE A 4 5.19 5.54 -11.73
CA PHE A 4 4.77 6.39 -12.84
C PHE A 4 4.97 7.85 -12.42
N ARG A 5 5.29 8.71 -13.38
CA ARG A 5 5.48 10.14 -13.14
C ARG A 5 4.19 10.87 -12.80
N SER A 6 3.05 10.35 -13.28
CA SER A 6 1.74 10.96 -13.15
C SER A 6 0.62 9.94 -13.38
N GLU A 7 -0.59 10.33 -13.01
CA GLU A 7 -1.82 9.57 -13.27
C GLU A 7 -2.11 9.41 -14.77
N GLY A 8 -1.71 10.37 -15.60
CA GLY A 8 -1.86 10.30 -17.06
C GLY A 8 -0.99 9.20 -17.67
N GLU A 9 0.28 9.12 -17.28
CA GLU A 9 1.18 8.06 -17.76
C GLU A 9 0.69 6.66 -17.32
N LEU A 10 0.18 6.55 -16.09
CA LEU A 10 -0.45 5.32 -15.63
C LEU A 10 -1.66 4.95 -16.50
N ALA A 11 -2.55 5.89 -16.80
CA ALA A 11 -3.73 5.63 -17.62
C ALA A 11 -3.36 5.18 -19.04
N GLU A 12 -2.39 5.82 -19.69
CA GLU A 12 -1.88 5.44 -21.00
C GLU A 12 -1.25 4.05 -20.99
N TRP A 13 -0.45 3.75 -19.96
CA TRP A 13 0.15 2.44 -19.79
C TRP A 13 -0.89 1.34 -19.58
N LEU A 14 -1.92 1.59 -18.75
CA LEU A 14 -3.02 0.64 -18.55
C LEU A 14 -3.79 0.37 -19.84
N ASN A 15 -4.12 1.43 -20.59
CA ASN A 15 -4.85 1.32 -21.84
C ASN A 15 -4.06 0.56 -22.91
N SER A 16 -2.79 0.92 -23.12
CA SER A 16 -1.92 0.28 -24.12
C SER A 16 -1.67 -1.21 -23.87
N HIS A 17 -1.76 -1.66 -22.62
CA HIS A 17 -1.52 -3.06 -22.23
C HIS A 17 -2.82 -3.84 -21.93
N GLY A 18 -4.00 -3.22 -22.08
CA GLY A 18 -5.29 -3.86 -21.77
C GLY A 18 -5.44 -4.24 -20.29
N HIS A 19 -4.80 -3.49 -19.38
CA HIS A 19 -4.81 -3.76 -17.95
C HIS A 19 -5.90 -2.97 -17.22
N ARG A 20 -6.50 -3.58 -16.20
CA ARG A 20 -7.40 -2.88 -15.27
C ARG A 20 -6.58 -2.12 -14.22
N ARG A 21 -7.09 -0.96 -13.81
CA ARG A 21 -6.48 -0.17 -12.73
C ARG A 21 -6.53 -0.94 -11.41
N GLY A 22 -5.36 -1.14 -10.81
CA GLY A 22 -5.20 -1.72 -9.48
C GLY A 22 -5.13 -0.66 -8.37
N ALA A 23 -4.66 -1.05 -7.19
CA ALA A 23 -4.35 -0.11 -6.11
C ALA A 23 -3.18 0.80 -6.52
N VAL A 24 -3.34 2.10 -6.28
CA VAL A 24 -2.34 3.12 -6.55
C VAL A 24 -2.10 3.88 -5.25
N ALA A 25 -0.84 4.08 -4.91
CA ALA A 25 -0.42 4.87 -3.76
C ALA A 25 0.69 5.80 -4.19
N THR A 26 0.78 6.97 -3.54
CA THR A 26 1.88 7.89 -3.79
C THR A 26 3.19 7.33 -3.18
N PRO A 27 4.36 7.70 -3.71
CA PRO A 27 5.63 7.34 -3.09
C PRO A 27 5.71 7.78 -1.62
N GLN A 28 5.15 8.94 -1.28
CA GLN A 28 5.10 9.45 0.09
C GLN A 28 4.29 8.52 1.01
N THR A 29 3.10 8.09 0.57
CA THR A 29 2.25 7.16 1.32
C THR A 29 2.95 5.83 1.57
N VAL A 30 3.64 5.28 0.56
CA VAL A 30 4.39 4.01 0.71
C VAL A 30 5.59 4.19 1.65
N TYR A 31 6.27 5.33 1.60
CA TYR A 31 7.37 5.65 2.50
C TYR A 31 6.90 5.75 3.96
N GLU A 32 5.82 6.48 4.22
CA GLU A 32 5.23 6.63 5.55
C GLU A 32 4.72 5.29 6.10
N LEU A 33 4.04 4.49 5.26
CA LEU A 33 3.66 3.13 5.60
C LEU A 33 4.89 2.31 6.01
N GLY A 34 5.98 2.38 5.25
CA GLY A 34 7.21 1.66 5.56
C GLY A 34 7.78 2.07 6.93
N ARG A 35 7.77 3.36 7.27
CA ARG A 35 8.24 3.83 8.57
C ARG A 35 7.47 3.21 9.73
N ASP A 36 6.14 3.16 9.61
CA ASP A 36 5.29 2.61 10.66
C ASP A 36 5.33 1.08 10.67
N TRP A 37 5.35 0.45 9.50
CA TRP A 37 5.37 -0.99 9.34
C TRP A 37 6.67 -1.64 9.84
N TYR A 38 7.78 -0.92 9.75
CA TYR A 38 9.09 -1.38 10.21
C TYR A 38 9.54 -0.74 11.53
N ALA A 39 8.69 0.03 12.21
CA ALA A 39 9.06 0.80 13.40
C ALA A 39 9.63 -0.05 14.55
N ASP A 40 9.08 -1.24 14.76
CA ASP A 40 9.43 -2.17 15.84
C ASP A 40 10.12 -3.44 15.32
N ARG A 41 10.42 -3.51 14.01
CA ARG A 41 10.83 -4.75 13.33
C ARG A 41 12.18 -5.31 13.78
N LEU A 42 12.98 -4.49 14.47
CA LEU A 42 14.27 -4.84 15.05
C LEU A 42 14.18 -5.11 16.56
N ASP A 43 13.02 -4.94 17.18
CA ASP A 43 12.80 -5.27 18.59
C ASP A 43 12.83 -6.80 18.78
N VAL A 44 13.52 -7.27 19.81
CA VAL A 44 13.58 -8.69 20.20
C VAL A 44 12.18 -9.22 20.56
N ALA A 45 11.31 -8.35 21.07
CA ALA A 45 9.93 -8.68 21.39
C ALA A 45 8.98 -8.58 20.19
N TYR A 46 9.47 -8.22 18.99
CA TYR A 46 8.64 -8.03 17.80
C TYR A 46 7.66 -9.17 17.57
N ARG A 47 6.43 -8.80 17.25
CA ARG A 47 5.38 -9.71 16.81
C ARG A 47 4.80 -9.16 15.51
N PRO A 48 4.68 -9.98 14.45
CA PRO A 48 3.97 -9.56 13.24
C PRO A 48 2.56 -9.08 13.57
N ALA A 49 2.13 -8.00 12.91
CA ALA A 49 0.77 -7.52 13.01
C ALA A 49 -0.23 -8.62 12.60
N THR A 50 -1.30 -8.78 13.38
CA THR A 50 -2.47 -9.57 12.97
C THR A 50 -3.15 -8.93 11.76
N ALA A 51 -4.02 -9.65 11.05
CA ALA A 51 -4.77 -9.11 9.91
C ALA A 51 -5.53 -7.81 10.28
N VAL A 52 -6.18 -7.79 11.44
CA VAL A 52 -6.90 -6.62 11.97
C VAL A 52 -5.95 -5.44 12.22
N GLN A 53 -4.78 -5.70 12.82
CA GLN A 53 -3.79 -4.66 13.10
C GLN A 53 -3.15 -4.12 11.81
N ALA A 54 -2.83 -5.01 10.86
CA ALA A 54 -2.27 -4.64 9.57
C ALA A 54 -3.25 -3.78 8.75
N GLU A 55 -4.54 -4.16 8.71
CA GLU A 55 -5.57 -3.37 8.05
C GLU A 55 -5.75 -2.00 8.72
N ALA A 56 -5.71 -1.93 10.05
CA ALA A 56 -5.71 -0.65 10.77
C ALA A 56 -4.49 0.22 10.44
N ILE A 57 -3.30 -0.39 10.26
CA ILE A 57 -2.10 0.33 9.81
C ILE A 57 -2.32 0.87 8.39
N PHE A 58 -2.85 0.09 7.45
CA PHE A 58 -3.15 0.57 6.10
C PHE A 58 -4.14 1.75 6.11
N ALA A 59 -5.23 1.62 6.87
CA ALA A 59 -6.25 2.66 6.98
C ALA A 59 -5.69 4.00 7.50
N ARG A 60 -4.72 3.98 8.42
CA ARG A 60 -4.03 5.20 8.90
C ARG A 60 -3.30 5.95 7.80
N HIS A 61 -2.86 5.27 6.73
CA HIS A 61 -2.21 5.87 5.57
C HIS A 61 -3.20 6.14 4.41
N GLY A 62 -4.50 6.05 4.64
CA GLY A 62 -5.54 6.21 3.60
C GLY A 62 -5.59 5.04 2.61
N LEU A 63 -4.90 3.94 2.89
CA LEU A 63 -4.89 2.74 2.07
C LEU A 63 -6.10 1.88 2.45
N THR A 64 -7.22 2.13 1.77
CA THR A 64 -8.52 1.49 2.04
C THR A 64 -9.12 0.88 0.76
N GLY A 65 -10.17 0.07 0.93
CA GLY A 65 -10.85 -0.62 -0.17
C GLY A 65 -10.41 -2.08 -0.32
N GLY A 66 -11.02 -2.81 -1.26
CA GLY A 66 -10.92 -4.27 -1.32
C GLY A 66 -9.51 -4.85 -1.50
N PHE A 67 -8.56 -4.08 -2.05
CA PHE A 67 -7.16 -4.51 -2.13
C PHE A 67 -6.45 -4.50 -0.75
N TRP A 68 -6.88 -3.60 0.15
CA TRP A 68 -6.27 -3.39 1.47
C TRP A 68 -7.06 -4.04 2.61
N SER A 69 -8.25 -4.60 2.33
CA SER A 69 -8.99 -5.40 3.30
C SER A 69 -8.34 -6.77 3.48
N LEU A 70 -8.02 -7.10 4.72
CA LEU A 70 -7.47 -8.39 5.13
C LEU A 70 -8.50 -9.21 5.91
N THR A 71 -9.56 -8.59 6.41
CA THR A 71 -10.59 -9.27 7.21
C THR A 71 -11.85 -9.65 6.45
N GLY A 72 -11.98 -9.23 5.18
CA GLY A 72 -13.12 -9.59 4.32
C GLY A 72 -14.32 -8.66 4.46
#